data_AF-A0A353D250-F1
#
_entry.id   AF-A0A353D250-F1
#
_cell.length_a   1.000
_cell.length_b   1.000
_cell.length_c   1.000
_cell.angle_alpha   90.00
_cell.angle_beta   90.00
_cell.angle_gamma   90.00
#
_symmetry.space_group_name_H-M   'P 1'
#
loop_
_entity.id
_entity.type
_entity.pdbx_description
1 polymer ?
#
loop_
_entity_poly.entity_id
_entity_poly.type
_entity_poly.pdbx_seq_one_letter_code
_entity_poly.pdbx_strand_id
1 'polypeptide(L)'
;ARAFLEGRITEEQMLNFRFESDGKGLSSYPHPWLMRDFWQFPTVSMGLGPIMAIYQARFMKYLHDREIINANGRKVWAYCGDGEMDEPESVGAIGMAGREKLDDLIFVVNCNLQRLDGPVRGNGKIIQELEALFRGAGWNVIKVIWGSGWDRLLARDKDGLLLKRMEEAVDGDYQAYKSRDGAFVREHFFGKYPELLEMVSDMTDNDIWHLLRGGHDPRKVYAAYYEAVNHVGQPTVILAKTVKGYGMGAAGEGQNITHSQKKMGVEHMKR
;
A
#
# COMPACT_ATOMS: atom_id res chain seq x y z
N ALA A 1 15.93 -2.63 -10.49
CA ALA A 1 15.30 -3.90 -10.93
C ALA A 1 14.45 -3.73 -12.19
N ARG A 2 13.23 -3.14 -12.15
CA ARG A 2 12.39 -2.96 -13.36
C ARG A 2 13.12 -2.24 -14.50
N ALA A 3 13.74 -1.09 -14.22
CA ALA A 3 14.50 -0.34 -15.22
C ALA A 3 15.70 -1.11 -15.81
N PHE A 4 16.27 -2.06 -15.05
CA PHE A 4 17.31 -2.98 -15.55
C PHE A 4 16.72 -4.00 -16.52
N LEU A 5 15.56 -4.60 -16.20
CA LEU A 5 14.84 -5.50 -17.12
C LEU A 5 14.36 -4.79 -18.40
N GLU A 6 14.06 -3.50 -18.31
CA GLU A 6 13.72 -2.65 -19.46
C GLU A 6 14.97 -2.19 -20.26
N GLY A 7 16.19 -2.59 -19.85
CA GLY A 7 17.44 -2.23 -20.51
C GLY A 7 17.89 -0.78 -20.31
N ARG A 8 17.27 -0.03 -19.40
CA ARG A 8 17.60 1.38 -19.10
C ARG A 8 18.68 1.55 -18.03
N ILE A 9 18.99 0.49 -17.29
CA ILE A 9 20.05 0.43 -16.28
C ILE A 9 20.91 -0.79 -16.60
N THR A 10 22.23 -0.65 -16.54
CA THR A 10 23.20 -1.75 -16.79
C THR A 10 23.43 -2.62 -15.55
N GLU A 11 24.03 -3.79 -15.75
CA GLU A 11 24.45 -4.65 -14.64
C GLU A 11 25.49 -3.96 -13.73
N GLU A 12 26.47 -3.25 -14.32
CA GLU A 12 27.47 -2.47 -13.58
C GLU A 12 26.80 -1.45 -12.64
N GLN A 13 25.80 -0.72 -13.12
CA GLN A 13 25.05 0.24 -12.29
C GLN A 13 24.28 -0.46 -11.15
N MET A 14 23.67 -1.62 -11.43
CA MET A 14 22.98 -2.42 -10.42
C MET A 14 23.94 -2.91 -9.32
N LEU A 15 25.14 -3.35 -9.68
CA LEU A 15 26.18 -3.78 -8.73
C LEU A 15 26.71 -2.61 -7.89
N ASN A 16 26.66 -1.39 -8.43
CA ASN A 16 27.06 -0.15 -7.74
C ASN A 16 25.90 0.56 -7.03
N PHE A 17 24.82 -0.14 -6.68
CA PHE A 17 23.73 0.45 -5.90
C PHE A 17 24.25 1.02 -4.57
N ARG A 18 23.97 2.31 -4.31
CA ARG A 18 24.47 3.11 -3.18
C ARG A 18 25.97 3.40 -3.17
N PHE A 19 26.67 3.16 -4.29
CA PHE A 19 28.08 3.53 -4.50
C PHE A 19 28.18 4.47 -5.71
N GLU A 20 27.89 5.76 -5.51
CA GLU A 20 27.71 6.73 -6.59
C GLU A 20 28.84 7.76 -6.73
N SER A 21 29.82 7.80 -5.82
CA SER A 21 30.92 8.78 -5.82
C SER A 21 31.73 8.80 -7.11
N ASP A 22 31.86 7.64 -7.78
CA ASP A 22 32.61 7.49 -9.04
C ASP A 22 31.72 7.71 -10.28
N GLY A 23 30.48 8.18 -10.12
CA GLY A 23 29.55 8.52 -11.20
C GLY A 23 28.90 7.33 -11.92
N LYS A 24 29.17 6.09 -11.48
CA LYS A 24 28.68 4.85 -12.09
C LYS A 24 27.62 4.10 -11.27
N GLY A 25 27.21 4.68 -10.15
CA GLY A 25 26.29 4.06 -9.21
C GLY A 25 24.84 4.45 -9.42
N LEU A 26 23.99 3.91 -8.56
CA LEU A 26 22.59 4.29 -8.42
C LEU A 26 22.37 4.88 -7.03
N SER A 27 21.68 6.02 -6.98
CA SER A 27 21.29 6.65 -5.70
C SER A 27 20.42 5.73 -4.86
N SER A 28 20.50 5.90 -3.55
CA SER A 28 19.72 5.12 -2.58
C SER A 28 18.20 5.35 -2.71
N TYR A 29 17.82 6.57 -3.08
CA TYR A 29 16.44 7.05 -3.15
C TYR A 29 16.25 8.03 -4.32
N PRO A 30 15.01 8.49 -4.60
CA PRO A 30 14.75 9.48 -5.64
C PRO A 30 15.44 10.83 -5.39
N HIS A 31 16.63 11.02 -5.98
CA HIS A 31 17.38 12.25 -5.89
C HIS A 31 17.65 12.80 -7.30
N PRO A 32 16.78 13.69 -7.83
CA PRO A 32 16.95 14.27 -9.16
C PRO A 32 18.29 14.99 -9.35
N TRP A 33 18.85 15.58 -8.29
CA TRP A 33 20.18 16.22 -8.35
C TRP A 33 21.30 15.23 -8.73
N LEU A 34 21.22 14.00 -8.18
CA LEU A 34 22.21 12.94 -8.35
C LEU A 34 21.96 12.11 -9.62
N MET A 35 20.69 11.92 -10.01
CA MET A 35 20.29 11.18 -11.21
C MET A 35 19.26 11.98 -12.04
N ARG A 36 19.74 13.02 -12.72
CA ARG A 36 18.92 14.04 -13.42
C ARG A 36 18.00 13.50 -14.50
N ASP A 37 18.44 12.47 -15.21
CA ASP A 37 17.70 11.88 -16.32
C ASP A 37 16.84 10.68 -15.90
N PHE A 38 16.71 10.43 -14.59
CA PHE A 38 15.97 9.28 -14.06
C PHE A 38 14.94 9.66 -13.00
N TRP A 39 15.36 10.33 -11.93
CA TRP A 39 14.46 10.70 -10.83
C TRP A 39 13.85 12.08 -11.03
N GLN A 40 12.58 12.24 -10.66
CA GLN A 40 11.85 13.51 -10.84
C GLN A 40 11.45 14.16 -9.52
N PHE A 41 11.01 13.39 -8.53
CA PHE A 41 10.46 13.90 -7.27
C PHE A 41 11.16 13.25 -6.06
N PRO A 42 11.73 14.03 -5.13
CA PRO A 42 12.34 13.48 -3.92
C PRO A 42 11.30 13.17 -2.85
N THR A 43 11.22 11.90 -2.43
CA THR A 43 10.14 11.40 -1.56
C THR A 43 10.63 10.64 -0.32
N VAL A 44 11.93 10.45 -0.12
CA VAL A 44 12.43 9.66 1.02
C VAL A 44 12.24 10.35 2.38
N SER A 45 12.23 11.68 2.40
CA SER A 45 11.79 12.42 3.58
C SER A 45 10.28 12.32 3.65
N MET A 46 9.80 11.40 4.48
CA MET A 46 8.38 11.10 4.66
C MET A 46 7.58 12.37 4.96
N GLY A 47 6.32 12.40 4.50
CA GLY A 47 5.44 13.56 4.65
C GLY A 47 5.56 14.58 3.52
N LEU A 48 6.74 14.77 2.94
CA LEU A 48 6.93 15.72 1.84
C LEU A 48 6.31 15.25 0.51
N GLY A 49 6.34 13.94 0.24
CA GLY A 49 5.77 13.36 -0.98
C GLY A 49 4.27 13.64 -1.14
N PRO A 50 3.42 13.30 -0.14
CA PRO A 50 1.97 13.57 -0.18
C PRO A 50 1.63 15.04 -0.44
N ILE A 51 2.18 15.97 0.35
CA ILE A 51 1.87 17.40 0.20
C ILE A 51 2.40 17.94 -1.13
N MET A 52 3.58 17.51 -1.58
CA MET A 52 4.12 17.87 -2.90
C MET A 52 3.20 17.41 -4.03
N ALA A 53 2.67 16.19 -3.96
CA ALA A 53 1.74 15.67 -4.97
C ALA A 53 0.43 16.48 -5.03
N ILE A 54 -0.11 16.86 -3.87
CA ILE A 54 -1.30 17.72 -3.78
C ILE A 54 -1.06 19.06 -4.50
N TYR A 55 0.04 19.73 -4.20
CA TYR A 55 0.35 21.02 -4.84
C TYR A 55 0.81 20.87 -6.30
N GLN A 56 1.40 19.74 -6.68
CA GLN A 56 1.73 19.42 -8.06
C GLN A 56 0.46 19.26 -8.91
N ALA A 57 -0.55 18.53 -8.44
CA ALA A 57 -1.84 18.39 -9.12
C ALA A 57 -2.55 19.75 -9.24
N ARG A 58 -2.59 20.51 -8.15
CA ARG A 58 -3.14 21.87 -8.17
C ARG A 58 -2.43 22.77 -9.18
N PHE A 59 -1.10 22.70 -9.24
CA PHE A 59 -0.33 23.50 -10.19
C PHE A 59 -0.56 23.07 -11.65
N MET A 60 -0.71 21.76 -11.91
CA MET A 60 -1.09 21.25 -13.22
C MET A 60 -2.46 21.76 -13.67
N LYS A 61 -3.47 21.74 -12.79
CA LYS A 61 -4.77 22.36 -13.06
C LYS A 61 -4.64 23.86 -13.33
N TYR A 62 -3.90 24.58 -12.49
CA TYR A 62 -3.67 26.01 -12.69
C TYR A 62 -3.06 26.30 -14.07
N LEU A 63 -2.03 25.57 -14.50
CA LEU A 63 -1.42 25.77 -15.82
C LEU A 63 -2.38 25.42 -16.96
N HIS A 64 -3.26 24.44 -16.76
CA HIS A 64 -4.29 24.07 -17.72
C HIS A 64 -5.37 25.14 -17.87
N ASP A 65 -5.93 25.60 -16.74
CA ASP A 65 -6.98 26.63 -16.70
C ASP A 65 -6.46 27.98 -17.21
N ARG A 66 -5.14 28.20 -17.11
CA ARG A 66 -4.45 29.37 -17.67
C ARG A 66 -4.03 29.20 -19.12
N GLU A 67 -4.39 28.10 -19.77
CA GLU A 67 -4.11 27.79 -21.17
C GLU A 67 -2.61 27.75 -21.50
N ILE A 68 -1.75 27.51 -20.50
CA ILE A 68 -0.29 27.42 -20.68
C ILE A 68 0.09 26.03 -21.19
N ILE A 69 -0.58 24.98 -20.70
CA ILE A 69 -0.41 23.60 -21.15
C ILE A 69 -1.76 22.90 -21.31
N ASN A 70 -1.80 21.86 -22.14
CA ASN A 70 -2.88 20.88 -22.08
C ASN A 70 -2.50 19.77 -21.08
N ALA A 71 -3.11 19.79 -19.89
CA ALA A 71 -2.89 18.78 -18.86
C ALA A 71 -3.92 17.63 -18.91
N ASN A 72 -4.84 17.63 -19.87
CA ASN A 72 -5.90 16.62 -19.96
C ASN A 72 -5.31 15.19 -20.00
N GLY A 73 -5.88 14.31 -19.19
CA GLY A 73 -5.46 12.91 -19.09
C GLY A 73 -4.18 12.67 -18.28
N ARG A 74 -3.50 13.72 -17.79
CA ARG A 74 -2.38 13.54 -16.85
C ARG A 74 -2.92 13.25 -15.45
N LYS A 75 -2.23 12.38 -14.73
CA LYS A 75 -2.51 12.06 -13.33
C LYS A 75 -1.25 12.24 -12.49
N VAL A 76 -1.39 12.77 -11.29
CA VAL A 76 -0.35 12.84 -10.28
C VAL A 76 -0.57 11.69 -9.29
N TRP A 77 0.44 10.85 -9.13
CA TRP A 77 0.38 9.68 -8.25
C TRP A 77 1.30 9.88 -7.05
N ALA A 78 0.74 9.76 -5.84
CA ALA A 78 1.51 9.70 -4.61
C ALA A 78 1.49 8.27 -4.06
N TYR A 79 2.66 7.64 -3.95
CA TYR A 79 2.81 6.35 -3.28
C TYR A 79 3.32 6.57 -1.87
N CYS A 80 2.54 6.14 -0.88
CA CYS A 80 2.76 6.46 0.53
C CYS A 80 2.74 5.19 1.38
N GLY A 81 3.41 5.22 2.53
CA GLY A 81 3.23 4.23 3.59
C GLY A 81 2.11 4.63 4.55
N ASP A 82 1.41 3.66 5.15
CA ASP A 82 0.47 3.96 6.24
C ASP A 82 1.17 4.57 7.47
N GLY A 83 2.39 4.15 7.80
CA GLY A 83 3.20 4.78 8.84
C GLY A 83 3.66 6.21 8.51
N GLU A 84 3.83 6.55 7.22
CA GLU A 84 4.14 7.92 6.78
C GLU A 84 2.95 8.88 7.00
N MET A 85 1.73 8.35 7.08
CA MET A 85 0.53 9.17 7.30
C MET A 85 0.45 9.76 8.72
N ASP A 86 1.33 9.35 9.65
CA ASP A 86 1.50 10.00 10.96
C ASP A 86 2.23 11.36 10.85
N GLU A 87 2.94 11.65 9.74
CA GLU A 87 3.57 12.96 9.53
C GLU A 87 2.50 14.04 9.30
N PRO A 88 2.57 15.21 9.97
CA PRO A 88 1.60 16.28 9.81
C PRO A 88 1.38 16.71 8.36
N GLU A 89 2.45 16.71 7.56
CA GLU A 89 2.46 17.08 6.15
C GLU A 89 1.69 16.09 5.28
N SER A 90 1.66 14.80 5.67
CA SER A 90 0.98 13.74 4.91
C SER A 90 -0.52 13.96 4.81
N VAL A 91 -1.12 14.49 5.89
CA VAL A 91 -2.57 14.64 6.04
C VAL A 91 -3.03 16.09 6.14
N GLY A 92 -2.15 17.03 6.50
CA GLY A 92 -2.52 18.42 6.79
C GLY A 92 -3.12 19.19 5.62
N ALA A 93 -2.84 18.77 4.38
CA ALA A 93 -3.31 19.44 3.16
C ALA A 93 -4.40 18.69 2.39
N ILE A 94 -4.86 17.51 2.84
CA ILE A 94 -5.82 16.70 2.06
C ILE A 94 -7.16 17.42 1.86
N GLY A 95 -7.60 18.24 2.81
CA GLY A 95 -8.83 19.04 2.67
C GLY A 95 -8.73 20.14 1.60
N MET A 96 -7.50 20.55 1.21
CA MET A 96 -7.32 21.43 0.06
C MET A 96 -7.61 20.68 -1.24
N ALA A 97 -7.09 19.45 -1.40
CA ALA A 97 -7.30 18.66 -2.61
C ALA A 97 -8.78 18.36 -2.89
N GLY A 98 -9.56 18.10 -1.84
CA GLY A 98 -11.02 17.95 -1.93
C GLY A 98 -11.71 19.24 -2.38
N ARG A 99 -11.36 20.40 -1.78
CA ARG A 99 -11.93 21.71 -2.13
C ARG A 99 -11.62 22.14 -3.57
N GLU A 100 -10.40 21.90 -4.04
CA GLU A 100 -9.96 22.24 -5.40
C GLU A 100 -10.38 21.16 -6.43
N LYS A 101 -11.10 20.11 -6.01
CA LYS A 101 -11.59 19.01 -6.87
C LYS A 101 -10.48 18.41 -7.73
N LEU A 102 -9.36 18.05 -7.12
CA LEU A 102 -8.18 17.51 -7.82
C LEU A 102 -8.39 16.06 -8.26
N ASP A 103 -9.30 15.82 -9.20
CA ASP A 103 -9.56 14.50 -9.80
C ASP A 103 -8.41 13.96 -10.69
N ASP A 104 -7.37 14.76 -10.89
CA ASP A 104 -6.08 14.34 -11.44
C ASP A 104 -5.12 13.80 -10.37
N LEU A 105 -5.47 13.88 -9.08
CA LEU A 105 -4.66 13.38 -7.97
C LEU A 105 -5.12 12.01 -7.48
N ILE A 106 -4.18 11.06 -7.41
CA ILE A 106 -4.39 9.73 -6.87
C ILE A 106 -3.35 9.41 -5.81
N PHE A 107 -3.80 9.14 -4.59
CA PHE A 107 -2.97 8.58 -3.52
C PHE A 107 -3.08 7.06 -3.52
N VAL A 108 -1.96 6.39 -3.30
CA VAL A 108 -1.89 4.95 -3.05
C VAL A 108 -1.17 4.74 -1.73
N VAL A 109 -1.94 4.50 -0.66
CA VAL A 109 -1.39 4.22 0.66
C VAL A 109 -1.24 2.71 0.81
N ASN A 110 0.00 2.28 0.98
CA ASN A 110 0.32 0.89 1.28
C ASN A 110 0.06 0.61 2.78
N CYS A 111 -1.09 0.03 3.07
CA CYS A 111 -1.51 -0.34 4.41
C CYS A 111 -1.02 -1.75 4.78
N ASN A 112 0.28 -1.88 5.06
CA ASN A 112 0.86 -3.13 5.57
C ASN A 112 0.65 -3.30 7.10
N LEU A 113 0.09 -2.26 7.73
CA LEU A 113 -0.25 -2.05 9.15
C LEU A 113 0.95 -1.91 10.08
N GLN A 114 2.16 -1.71 9.54
CA GLN A 114 3.40 -1.61 10.29
C GLN A 114 4.24 -0.39 9.87
N ARG A 115 4.82 0.27 10.87
CA ARG A 115 5.97 1.17 10.71
C ARG A 115 7.27 0.41 10.95
N LEU A 116 8.38 1.13 11.14
CA LEU A 116 9.70 0.51 11.35
C LEU A 116 9.75 -0.33 12.63
N ASP A 117 9.23 0.20 13.74
CA ASP A 117 9.37 -0.44 15.07
C ASP A 117 8.10 -1.16 15.57
N GLY A 118 7.11 -1.38 14.70
CA GLY A 118 5.90 -2.14 15.05
C GLY A 118 4.64 -1.67 14.33
N PRO A 119 3.45 -2.09 14.79
CA PRO A 119 2.19 -1.68 14.18
C PRO A 119 1.95 -0.17 14.25
N VAL A 120 1.28 0.39 13.23
CA VAL A 120 0.88 1.83 13.23
C VAL A 120 -0.20 2.08 14.27
N ARG A 121 -1.24 1.23 14.29
CA ARG A 121 -2.37 1.27 15.25
C ARG A 121 -2.68 -0.14 15.78
N GLY A 122 -1.79 -0.72 16.60
CA GLY A 122 -1.94 -2.12 17.05
C GLY A 122 -3.29 -2.47 17.68
N ASN A 123 -3.81 -1.59 18.54
CA ASN A 123 -5.12 -1.75 19.20
C ASN A 123 -6.29 -1.10 18.43
N GLY A 124 -6.03 -0.61 17.22
CA GLY A 124 -6.97 0.10 16.37
C GLY A 124 -6.97 -0.47 14.96
N LYS A 125 -7.41 0.36 14.01
CA LYS A 125 -7.51 -0.02 12.60
C LYS A 125 -7.14 1.17 11.70
N ILE A 126 -5.88 1.21 11.22
CA ILE A 126 -5.36 2.36 10.48
C ILE A 126 -6.12 2.61 9.16
N ILE A 127 -6.59 1.55 8.50
CA ILE A 127 -7.35 1.69 7.25
C ILE A 127 -8.66 2.44 7.49
N GLN A 128 -9.36 2.17 8.60
CA GLN A 128 -10.61 2.81 8.96
C GLN A 128 -10.39 4.26 9.40
N GLU A 129 -9.30 4.52 10.15
CA GLU A 129 -8.88 5.88 10.52
C GLU A 129 -8.63 6.73 9.25
N LEU A 130 -7.82 6.21 8.33
CA LEU A 130 -7.54 6.88 7.06
C LEU A 130 -8.80 7.03 6.21
N GLU A 131 -9.65 6.00 6.11
CA GLU A 131 -10.92 6.11 5.39
C GLU A 131 -11.77 7.27 5.92
N ALA A 132 -11.97 7.36 7.24
CA ALA A 132 -12.76 8.42 7.85
C ALA A 132 -12.16 9.80 7.57
N LEU A 133 -10.84 9.92 7.71
CA LEU A 133 -10.10 11.16 7.47
C LEU A 133 -10.22 11.64 6.02
N PHE A 134 -9.96 10.76 5.05
CA PHE A 134 -10.03 11.09 3.63
C PHE A 134 -11.46 11.34 3.15
N ARG A 135 -12.44 10.52 3.57
CA ARG A 135 -13.86 10.78 3.25
C ARG A 135 -14.31 12.13 3.82
N GLY A 136 -13.95 12.43 5.07
CA GLY A 136 -14.24 13.71 5.72
C GLY A 136 -13.61 14.91 4.99
N ALA A 137 -12.49 14.69 4.31
CA ALA A 137 -11.82 15.69 3.49
C ALA A 137 -12.35 15.82 2.05
N GLY A 138 -13.42 15.09 1.69
CA GLY A 138 -14.02 15.14 0.36
C GLY A 138 -13.26 14.35 -0.71
N TRP A 139 -12.64 13.23 -0.33
CA TRP A 139 -11.98 12.32 -1.26
C TRP A 139 -12.84 11.11 -1.61
N ASN A 140 -12.65 10.58 -2.82
CA ASN A 140 -13.02 9.21 -3.16
C ASN A 140 -12.09 8.24 -2.42
N VAL A 141 -12.65 7.26 -1.72
CA VAL A 141 -11.88 6.26 -0.98
C VAL A 141 -12.18 4.87 -1.49
N ILE A 142 -11.15 4.22 -2.06
CA ILE A 142 -11.19 2.82 -2.49
C ILE A 142 -10.39 1.98 -1.51
N LYS A 143 -11.03 1.00 -0.89
CA LYS A 143 -10.40 0.04 0.02
C LYS A 143 -10.11 -1.28 -0.68
N VAL A 144 -8.83 -1.65 -0.79
CA VAL A 144 -8.39 -2.91 -1.39
C VAL A 144 -7.94 -3.86 -0.27
N ILE A 145 -8.91 -4.50 0.38
CA ILE A 145 -8.69 -5.22 1.66
C ILE A 145 -8.44 -6.71 1.47
N TRP A 146 -9.26 -7.36 0.66
CA TRP A 146 -9.30 -8.82 0.53
C TRP A 146 -9.05 -9.25 -0.92
N GLY A 147 -8.24 -10.30 -1.09
CA GLY A 147 -8.01 -10.93 -2.39
C GLY A 147 -9.20 -11.81 -2.83
N SER A 148 -9.16 -12.28 -4.07
CA SER A 148 -10.25 -13.02 -4.72
C SER A 148 -10.60 -14.34 -4.01
N GLY A 149 -9.67 -14.93 -3.25
CA GLY A 149 -9.95 -16.12 -2.43
C GLY A 149 -11.03 -15.89 -1.37
N TRP A 150 -11.21 -14.65 -0.91
CA TRP A 150 -12.26 -14.28 0.04
C TRP A 150 -13.63 -14.11 -0.59
N ASP A 151 -13.72 -13.91 -1.91
CA ASP A 151 -14.99 -13.59 -2.58
C ASP A 151 -16.04 -14.70 -2.37
N ARG A 152 -15.63 -15.97 -2.43
CA ARG A 152 -16.53 -17.12 -2.17
C ARG A 152 -17.03 -17.14 -0.73
N LEU A 153 -16.18 -16.80 0.25
CA LEU A 153 -16.56 -16.78 1.67
C LEU A 153 -17.52 -15.62 1.95
N LEU A 154 -17.19 -14.41 1.46
CA LEU A 154 -18.05 -13.24 1.59
C LEU A 154 -19.41 -13.43 0.90
N ALA A 155 -19.45 -14.09 -0.26
CA ALA A 155 -20.72 -14.39 -0.95
C ALA A 155 -21.61 -15.39 -0.17
N ARG A 156 -21.00 -16.26 0.64
CA ARG A 156 -21.68 -17.23 1.51
C ARG A 156 -22.13 -16.63 2.86
N ASP A 157 -21.54 -15.51 3.28
CA ASP A 157 -21.85 -14.82 4.54
C ASP A 157 -23.21 -14.11 4.50
N LYS A 158 -24.31 -14.84 4.64
CA LYS A 158 -25.67 -14.29 4.57
C LYS A 158 -26.07 -13.49 5.80
N ASP A 159 -25.51 -13.85 6.96
CA ASP A 159 -25.84 -13.24 8.25
C ASP A 159 -24.87 -12.12 8.65
N GLY A 160 -23.85 -11.85 7.81
CA GLY A 160 -22.83 -10.82 8.06
C GLY A 160 -21.86 -11.16 9.20
N LEU A 161 -21.78 -12.43 9.61
CA LEU A 161 -20.94 -12.86 10.72
C LEU A 161 -19.45 -12.83 10.36
N LEU A 162 -19.10 -13.18 9.12
CA LEU A 162 -17.71 -13.06 8.65
C LEU A 162 -17.32 -11.60 8.56
N LEU A 163 -18.20 -10.74 8.02
CA LEU A 163 -17.98 -9.29 8.00
C LEU A 163 -17.78 -8.74 9.42
N LYS A 164 -18.66 -9.10 10.36
CA LYS A 164 -18.53 -8.72 11.77
C LYS A 164 -17.18 -9.15 12.33
N ARG A 165 -16.75 -10.39 12.11
CA ARG A 165 -15.45 -10.88 12.58
C ARG A 165 -14.28 -10.09 11.98
N MET A 166 -14.37 -9.73 10.70
CA MET A 166 -13.38 -8.90 10.02
C MET A 166 -13.29 -7.48 10.61
N GLU A 167 -14.42 -6.93 11.06
CA GLU A 167 -14.52 -5.62 11.70
C GLU A 167 -14.02 -5.64 13.15
N GLU A 168 -14.29 -6.70 13.91
CA GLU A 168 -13.82 -6.86 15.29
C GLU A 168 -12.31 -7.02 15.42
N ALA A 169 -11.66 -7.73 14.49
CA ALA A 169 -10.22 -7.96 14.53
C ALA A 169 -9.44 -6.64 14.35
N VAL A 170 -8.56 -6.30 15.31
CA VAL A 170 -7.71 -5.10 15.23
C VAL A 170 -6.46 -5.36 14.39
N ASP A 171 -5.69 -4.32 14.06
CA ASP A 171 -4.49 -4.47 13.24
C ASP A 171 -3.46 -5.40 13.90
N GLY A 172 -3.33 -5.36 15.23
CA GLY A 172 -2.46 -6.27 15.99
C GLY A 172 -2.84 -7.74 15.78
N ASP A 173 -4.13 -8.06 15.79
CA ASP A 173 -4.63 -9.41 15.50
C ASP A 173 -4.24 -9.82 14.07
N TYR A 174 -4.44 -8.94 13.09
CA TYR A 174 -4.08 -9.22 11.70
C TYR A 174 -2.58 -9.39 11.47
N GLN A 175 -1.74 -8.75 12.27
CA GLN A 175 -0.30 -9.02 12.26
C GLN A 175 0.01 -10.39 12.84
N ALA A 176 -0.59 -10.76 13.98
CA ALA A 176 -0.42 -12.08 14.57
C ALA A 176 -0.89 -13.20 13.64
N TYR A 177 -2.00 -13.02 12.92
CA TYR A 177 -2.50 -13.98 11.93
C TYR A 177 -1.50 -14.20 10.79
N LYS A 178 -0.73 -13.18 10.40
CA LYS A 178 0.20 -13.30 9.28
C LYS A 178 1.62 -13.71 9.69
N SER A 179 1.95 -13.69 10.97
CA SER A 179 3.26 -14.12 11.48
C SER A 179 3.30 -15.59 11.91
N ARG A 180 2.17 -16.33 11.82
CA ARG A 180 2.05 -17.74 12.22
C ARG A 180 1.73 -18.63 11.02
N ASP A 181 0.68 -19.45 11.09
CA ASP A 181 0.29 -20.41 10.05
C ASP A 181 -1.23 -20.48 9.87
N GLY A 182 -1.68 -21.30 8.92
CA GLY A 182 -3.10 -21.48 8.62
C GLY A 182 -3.92 -22.11 9.76
N ALA A 183 -3.32 -23.01 10.54
CA ALA A 183 -3.97 -23.62 11.70
C ALA A 183 -4.27 -22.57 12.77
N PHE A 184 -3.33 -21.67 13.03
CA PHE A 184 -3.52 -20.54 13.93
C PHE A 184 -4.63 -19.61 13.44
N VAL A 185 -4.68 -19.31 12.13
CA VAL A 185 -5.77 -18.49 11.55
C VAL A 185 -7.11 -19.19 11.69
N ARG A 186 -7.18 -20.51 11.42
CA ARG A 186 -8.40 -21.30 11.63
C ARG A 186 -8.89 -21.17 13.07
N GLU A 187 -8.01 -21.39 14.05
CA GLU A 187 -8.37 -21.38 15.46
C GLU A 187 -8.71 -19.98 15.99
N HIS A 188 -7.92 -18.96 15.65
CA HIS A 188 -8.01 -17.64 16.30
C HIS A 188 -8.82 -16.60 15.52
N PHE A 189 -8.93 -16.75 14.19
CA PHE A 189 -9.80 -15.90 13.37
C PHE A 189 -11.17 -16.54 13.18
N PHE A 190 -11.22 -17.71 12.52
CA PHE A 190 -12.48 -18.41 12.25
C PHE A 190 -13.06 -19.07 13.51
N GLY A 191 -12.22 -19.61 14.40
CA GLY A 191 -12.63 -20.23 15.67
C GLY A 191 -13.22 -19.30 16.72
N LYS A 192 -13.28 -18.00 16.46
CA LYS A 192 -14.00 -17.04 17.30
C LYS A 192 -15.50 -17.35 17.37
N TYR A 193 -16.06 -17.89 16.29
CA TYR A 193 -17.48 -18.27 16.17
C TYR A 193 -17.59 -19.67 15.54
N PRO A 194 -18.33 -20.62 16.13
CA PRO A 194 -18.47 -21.97 15.58
C PRO A 194 -18.94 -22.00 14.12
N GLU A 195 -19.82 -21.08 13.74
CA GLU A 195 -20.37 -20.94 12.38
C GLU A 195 -19.29 -20.55 11.37
N LEU A 196 -18.28 -19.79 11.79
CA LEU A 196 -17.15 -19.43 10.92
C LEU A 196 -16.15 -20.58 10.76
N LEU A 197 -16.02 -21.47 11.75
CA LEU A 197 -15.26 -22.72 11.56
C LEU A 197 -15.95 -23.63 10.55
N GLU A 198 -17.27 -23.76 10.65
CA GLU A 198 -18.06 -24.53 9.70
C GLU A 198 -17.97 -23.92 8.29
N MET A 199 -17.91 -22.59 8.18
CA MET A 199 -17.75 -21.91 6.88
C MET A 199 -16.48 -22.35 6.14
N VAL A 200 -15.41 -22.68 6.85
CA VAL A 200 -14.10 -23.09 6.31
C VAL A 200 -13.79 -24.58 6.56
N SER A 201 -14.82 -25.40 6.84
CA SER A 201 -14.65 -26.84 7.10
C SER A 201 -14.14 -27.61 5.87
N ASP A 202 -14.43 -27.12 4.65
CA ASP A 202 -13.96 -27.66 3.38
C ASP A 202 -12.57 -27.16 2.95
N MET A 203 -11.97 -26.25 3.72
CA MET A 203 -10.65 -25.68 3.42
C MET A 203 -9.58 -26.35 4.26
N THR A 204 -8.41 -26.65 3.67
CA THR A 204 -7.23 -27.06 4.45
C THR A 204 -6.60 -25.85 5.15
N ASP A 205 -5.73 -26.08 6.14
CA ASP A 205 -4.97 -24.97 6.76
C ASP A 205 -4.10 -24.25 5.73
N ASN A 206 -3.61 -24.97 4.72
CA ASN A 206 -2.88 -24.37 3.62
C ASN A 206 -3.78 -23.46 2.76
N ASP A 207 -5.02 -23.85 2.48
CA ASP A 207 -5.97 -22.99 1.75
C ASP A 207 -6.29 -21.72 2.54
N ILE A 208 -6.52 -21.85 3.85
CA ILE A 208 -6.73 -20.70 4.75
C ILE A 208 -5.51 -19.78 4.75
N TRP A 209 -4.30 -20.34 4.82
CA TRP A 209 -3.05 -19.57 4.82
C TRP A 209 -2.85 -18.75 3.53
N HIS A 210 -3.33 -19.26 2.40
CA HIS A 210 -3.22 -18.61 1.08
C HIS A 210 -4.34 -17.60 0.79
N LEU A 211 -5.22 -17.32 1.76
CA LEU A 211 -6.19 -16.23 1.63
C LEU A 211 -5.50 -14.86 1.63
N LEU A 212 -5.26 -14.32 0.43
CA LEU A 212 -4.48 -13.11 0.22
C LEU A 212 -5.16 -11.85 0.76
N ARG A 213 -4.33 -10.89 1.22
CA ARG A 213 -4.73 -9.48 1.38
C ARG A 213 -4.87 -8.85 -0.02
N GLY A 214 -5.83 -7.94 -0.18
CA GLY A 214 -6.25 -7.43 -1.49
C GLY A 214 -5.15 -6.71 -2.27
N GLY A 215 -4.21 -6.03 -1.60
CA GLY A 215 -3.09 -5.38 -2.26
C GLY A 215 -2.08 -6.33 -2.92
N HIS A 216 -2.20 -7.65 -2.69
CA HIS A 216 -1.43 -8.69 -3.37
C HIS A 216 -2.24 -9.43 -4.45
N ASP A 217 -3.47 -9.02 -4.71
CA ASP A 217 -4.29 -9.56 -5.80
C ASP A 217 -4.31 -8.57 -6.98
N PRO A 218 -3.65 -8.90 -8.11
CA PRO A 218 -3.60 -8.01 -9.27
C PRO A 218 -4.97 -7.63 -9.83
N ARG A 219 -5.99 -8.48 -9.70
CA ARG A 219 -7.35 -8.17 -10.17
C ARG A 219 -7.98 -7.09 -9.32
N LYS A 220 -7.80 -7.16 -8.01
CA LYS A 220 -8.33 -6.17 -7.06
C LYS A 220 -7.58 -4.84 -7.16
N VAL A 221 -6.26 -4.88 -7.33
CA VAL A 221 -5.44 -3.68 -7.55
C VAL A 221 -5.80 -3.01 -8.89
N TYR A 222 -5.92 -3.78 -9.97
CA TYR A 222 -6.33 -3.25 -11.27
C TYR A 222 -7.70 -2.58 -11.21
N ALA A 223 -8.69 -3.23 -10.58
CA ALA A 223 -10.03 -2.66 -10.43
C ALA A 223 -10.00 -1.32 -9.68
N ALA A 224 -9.19 -1.20 -8.61
CA ALA A 224 -9.03 0.05 -7.88
C ALA A 224 -8.34 1.13 -8.71
N TYR A 225 -7.29 0.79 -9.46
CA TYR A 225 -6.61 1.75 -10.32
C TYR A 225 -7.51 2.21 -11.45
N TYR A 226 -8.28 1.29 -12.04
CA TYR A 226 -9.25 1.59 -13.09
C TYR A 226 -10.35 2.53 -12.58
N GLU A 227 -10.91 2.32 -11.40
CA GLU A 227 -11.89 3.25 -10.83
C GLU A 227 -11.25 4.62 -10.56
N ALA A 228 -10.07 4.64 -9.91
CA ALA A 228 -9.39 5.89 -9.55
C ALA A 228 -9.05 6.78 -10.76
N VAL A 229 -8.57 6.19 -11.87
CA VAL A 229 -8.22 6.98 -13.07
C VAL A 229 -9.44 7.55 -13.79
N ASN A 230 -10.59 6.86 -13.68
CA ASN A 230 -11.86 7.26 -14.30
C ASN A 230 -12.75 8.08 -13.36
N HIS A 231 -12.37 8.24 -12.10
CA HIS A 231 -13.08 9.07 -11.14
C HIS A 231 -12.92 10.57 -11.49
N VAL A 232 -13.99 11.35 -11.31
CA VAL A 232 -14.05 12.78 -11.65
C VAL A 232 -14.65 13.59 -10.52
N GLY A 233 -14.27 14.87 -10.41
CA GLY A 233 -14.84 15.82 -9.46
C GLY A 233 -14.24 15.82 -8.05
N GLN A 234 -13.43 14.82 -7.67
CA GLN A 234 -12.72 14.75 -6.40
C GLN A 234 -11.44 13.89 -6.53
N PRO A 235 -10.40 14.14 -5.69
CA PRO A 235 -9.22 13.28 -5.63
C PRO A 235 -9.57 11.87 -5.13
N THR A 236 -8.74 10.89 -5.49
CA THR A 236 -8.91 9.49 -5.05
C THR A 236 -7.78 9.03 -4.14
N VAL A 237 -8.10 8.31 -3.07
CA VAL A 237 -7.14 7.53 -2.29
C VAL A 237 -7.47 6.05 -2.38
N ILE A 238 -6.44 5.25 -2.63
CA ILE A 238 -6.47 3.80 -2.62
C ILE A 238 -5.77 3.33 -1.35
N LEU A 239 -6.53 2.69 -0.46
CA LEU A 239 -6.03 2.08 0.77
C LEU A 239 -5.80 0.59 0.51
N ALA A 240 -4.56 0.24 0.17
CA ALA A 240 -4.20 -1.12 -0.24
C ALA A 240 -3.67 -1.92 0.95
N LYS A 241 -4.44 -2.91 1.43
CA LYS A 241 -4.01 -3.79 2.51
C LYS A 241 -2.99 -4.80 1.96
N THR A 242 -1.75 -4.74 2.41
CA THR A 242 -0.66 -5.65 1.97
C THR A 242 0.00 -6.36 3.16
N VAL A 243 1.04 -7.15 2.92
CA VAL A 243 1.89 -7.78 3.94
C VAL A 243 3.29 -7.21 3.81
N LYS A 244 3.86 -6.68 4.91
CA LYS A 244 5.27 -6.26 4.95
C LYS A 244 6.17 -7.48 4.78
N GLY A 245 7.17 -7.39 3.89
CA GLY A 245 8.07 -8.51 3.59
C GLY A 245 7.41 -9.67 2.83
N TYR A 246 6.33 -9.43 2.08
CA TYR A 246 5.64 -10.48 1.32
C TYR A 246 6.58 -11.31 0.43
N GLY A 247 6.45 -12.63 0.48
CA GLY A 247 7.26 -13.56 -0.30
C GLY A 247 8.64 -13.83 0.29
N MET A 248 9.04 -13.15 1.37
CA MET A 248 10.32 -13.39 2.05
C MET A 248 10.27 -14.58 3.02
N GLY A 249 9.10 -15.20 3.24
CA GLY A 249 8.93 -16.32 4.16
C GLY A 249 9.42 -15.99 5.57
N ALA A 250 10.12 -16.93 6.20
CA ALA A 250 10.69 -16.76 7.54
C ALA A 250 11.71 -15.61 7.65
N ALA A 251 12.18 -15.06 6.52
CA ALA A 251 13.16 -13.98 6.48
C ALA A 251 12.59 -12.59 6.74
N GLY A 252 11.27 -12.43 6.90
CA GLY A 252 10.68 -11.12 7.16
C GLY A 252 9.19 -10.94 6.84
N GLU A 253 8.51 -11.96 6.29
CA GLU A 253 7.10 -11.84 5.93
C GLU A 253 6.23 -11.73 7.20
N GLY A 254 5.58 -10.58 7.39
CA GLY A 254 4.76 -10.30 8.55
C GLY A 254 5.55 -10.15 9.86
N GLN A 255 6.88 -10.14 9.83
CA GLN A 255 7.73 -10.01 11.02
C GLN A 255 8.26 -8.58 11.19
N ASN A 256 8.42 -8.16 12.44
CA ASN A 256 9.04 -6.89 12.80
C ASN A 256 10.56 -7.04 12.92
N ILE A 257 11.22 -7.53 11.87
CA ILE A 257 12.68 -7.58 11.80
C ILE A 257 13.23 -6.16 11.55
N THR A 258 14.40 -5.85 12.12
CA THR A 258 15.01 -4.53 11.98
C THR A 258 15.30 -4.21 10.51
N HIS A 259 14.93 -2.99 10.09
CA HIS A 259 15.14 -2.51 8.71
C HIS A 259 16.63 -2.48 8.30
N SER A 260 17.55 -2.58 9.26
CA SER A 260 18.99 -2.70 9.05
C SER A 260 19.46 -4.08 8.58
N GLN A 261 18.58 -5.08 8.45
CA GLN A 261 18.94 -6.38 7.87
C GLN A 261 19.28 -6.23 6.37
N LYS A 262 20.57 -5.98 6.12
CA LYS A 262 21.16 -5.70 4.80
C LYS A 262 21.16 -6.90 3.84
N LYS A 263 20.91 -8.12 4.33
CA LYS A 263 21.09 -9.37 3.57
C LYS A 263 20.01 -10.39 3.95
N MET A 264 19.27 -10.90 2.95
CA MET A 264 18.54 -12.16 3.13
C MET A 264 19.55 -13.31 3.25
N GLY A 265 19.31 -14.25 4.17
CA GLY A 265 20.10 -15.49 4.24
C GLY A 265 20.00 -16.25 2.92
N VAL A 266 21.08 -16.90 2.49
CA VAL A 266 21.16 -17.61 1.19
C VAL A 266 20.07 -18.67 1.06
N GLU A 267 19.71 -19.35 2.15
CA GLU A 267 18.59 -20.32 2.19
C GLU A 267 17.22 -19.67 1.90
N HIS A 268 17.03 -18.40 2.28
CA HIS A 268 15.79 -17.67 1.98
C HIS A 268 15.74 -17.12 0.55
N MET A 269 16.87 -17.09 -0.16
CA MET A 269 16.94 -16.73 -1.59
C MET A 269 16.71 -17.93 -2.52
N LYS A 270 16.74 -19.16 -1.99
CA LYS A 270 16.45 -20.39 -2.74
C LYS A 270 14.94 -20.66 -2.72
N ARG A 271 14.18 -19.99 -3.57
CA ARG A 271 12.82 -20.39 -3.95
C ARG A 271 12.62 -20.22 -5.45
#